data_AF-A0A556QSZ5-F1
#
_entry.id   AF-A0A556QSZ5-F1
#
_cell.length_a   1.000
_cell.length_b   1.000
_cell.length_c   1.000
_cell.angle_alpha   90.00
_cell.angle_beta   90.00
_cell.angle_gamma   90.00
#
_symmetry.space_group_name_H-M   'P 1'
#
loop_
_entity.id
_entity.type
_entity.pdbx_description
1 polymer ?
#
loop_
_entity_poly.entity_id
_entity_poly.type
_entity_poly.pdbx_seq_one_letter_code
_entity_poly.pdbx_strand_id
1 'polypeptide(L)'
;MAFATFNIKGYQKGLIGIGKHIDRSCKEAKKTGVFEDEEEKSLNSELGLHIDPSRTHLNEEWVNTGGKSLSELVDQRISEGYKLSKAIRSDAVKSLGLVMTVVMIA
;
A
#
# COMPACT_ATOMS: atom_id res chain seq x y z
N MET A 1 -9.99 -25.71 -10.97
CA MET A 1 -8.54 -25.55 -11.24
C MET A 1 -8.07 -24.29 -10.51
N ALA A 2 -6.88 -24.28 -9.92
CA ALA A 2 -6.36 -23.13 -9.17
C ALA A 2 -5.12 -22.56 -9.84
N PHE A 3 -5.05 -21.23 -9.96
CA PHE A 3 -3.91 -20.53 -10.53
C PHE A 3 -3.25 -19.65 -9.47
N ALA A 4 -1.93 -19.73 -9.38
CA ALA A 4 -1.15 -18.73 -8.67
C ALA A 4 -1.18 -17.43 -9.48
N THR A 5 -1.56 -16.34 -8.83
CA THR A 5 -1.57 -15.01 -9.42
C THR A 5 -0.56 -14.13 -8.70
N PHE A 6 0.22 -13.42 -9.52
CA PHE A 6 1.30 -12.55 -9.08
C PHE A 6 1.22 -11.26 -9.88
N ASN A 7 0.82 -10.17 -9.22
CA ASN A 7 0.74 -8.85 -9.84
C ASN A 7 1.78 -7.93 -9.22
N ILE A 8 2.49 -7.17 -10.06
CA ILE A 8 3.49 -6.20 -9.63
C ILE A 8 3.07 -4.81 -10.09
N LYS A 9 3.11 -3.84 -9.17
CA LYS A 9 2.89 -2.42 -9.47
C LYS A 9 4.04 -1.59 -8.93
N GLY A 10 4.55 -0.68 -9.76
CA GLY A 10 5.56 0.30 -9.34
C GLY A 10 4.93 1.55 -8.76
N TYR A 11 5.47 2.02 -7.63
CA TYR A 11 5.02 3.23 -6.95
C TYR A 11 6.09 4.32 -7.03
N GLN A 12 5.77 5.41 -7.74
CA GLN A 12 6.56 6.65 -7.76
C GLN A 12 6.10 7.61 -6.64
N LYS A 13 4.78 7.63 -6.38
CA LYS A 13 4.05 8.44 -5.40
C LYS A 13 2.95 7.58 -4.76
N GLY A 14 2.11 8.15 -3.89
CA GLY A 14 0.95 7.45 -3.32
C GLY A 14 1.24 6.44 -2.22
N LEU A 15 2.49 6.38 -1.73
CA LEU A 15 2.92 5.45 -0.67
C LEU A 15 2.15 5.64 0.64
N ILE A 16 1.67 6.86 0.90
CA ILE A 16 0.85 7.17 2.08
C ILE A 16 -0.53 6.52 1.93
N GLY A 17 -1.22 6.72 0.80
CA GLY A 17 -2.55 6.18 0.55
C GLY A 17 -2.55 4.64 0.56
N ILE A 18 -1.62 4.02 -0.16
CA ILE A 18 -1.53 2.54 -0.16
C ILE A 18 -1.11 1.98 1.21
N GLY A 19 -0.21 2.66 1.93
CA GLY A 19 0.17 2.27 3.29
C GLY A 19 -1.04 2.25 4.24
N LYS A 20 -1.85 3.32 4.22
CA LYS A 20 -3.10 3.37 5.00
C LYS A 20 -4.09 2.28 4.61
N HIS A 21 -4.18 1.96 3.31
CA HIS A 21 -5.04 0.87 2.82
C HIS A 21 -4.59 -0.50 3.33
N ILE A 22 -3.28 -0.78 3.33
CA ILE A 22 -2.69 -2.02 3.85
C ILE A 22 -2.94 -2.14 5.35
N ASP A 23 -2.63 -1.08 6.10
CA ASP A 23 -2.77 -1.03 7.56
C ASP A 23 -4.24 -0.99 8.03
N ARG A 24 -5.20 -0.90 7.09
CA ARG A 24 -6.62 -0.65 7.39
C ARG A 24 -6.83 0.55 8.32
N SER A 25 -5.93 1.52 8.23
CA SER A 25 -5.91 2.73 9.07
C SER A 25 -6.59 3.92 8.40
N CYS A 26 -7.18 3.71 7.21
CA CYS A 26 -8.14 4.62 6.58
C CYS A 26 -9.30 4.87 7.55
N LYS A 27 -9.19 5.91 8.38
CA LYS A 27 -10.34 6.47 9.10
C LYS A 27 -11.24 7.04 8.02
N GLU A 28 -12.54 6.71 8.05
CA GLU A 28 -13.54 7.38 7.23
C GLU A 28 -13.25 8.88 7.20
N ALA A 29 -13.09 9.44 6.00
CA ALA A 29 -12.90 10.87 5.81
C ALA A 29 -13.92 11.60 6.69
N LYS A 30 -13.45 12.34 7.70
CA LYS A 30 -14.24 13.01 8.74
C LYS A 30 -15.46 13.73 8.15
N LYS A 31 -16.63 13.10 8.01
CA LYS A 31 -17.94 13.73 7.65
C LYS A 31 -17.96 14.77 6.49
N THR A 32 -16.89 14.92 5.70
CA THR A 32 -16.77 15.94 4.65
C THR A 32 -16.51 15.36 3.25
N GLY A 33 -16.33 14.04 3.12
CA GLY A 33 -16.19 13.38 1.82
C GLY A 33 -14.89 13.72 1.06
N VAL A 34 -13.88 14.26 1.75
CA VAL A 34 -12.58 14.58 1.14
C VAL A 34 -11.57 13.50 1.54
N PHE A 35 -11.21 12.66 0.58
CA PHE A 35 -10.07 11.74 0.69
C PHE A 35 -8.77 12.55 0.51
N GLU A 36 -7.73 12.24 1.29
CA GLU A 36 -6.44 12.95 1.20
C GLU A 36 -5.66 12.59 -0.08
N ASP A 37 -6.03 11.49 -0.76
CA ASP A 37 -5.38 10.96 -1.95
C ASP A 37 -6.43 10.39 -2.95
N GLU A 38 -6.28 10.69 -4.24
CA GLU A 38 -7.14 10.16 -5.30
C GLU A 38 -6.99 8.63 -5.44
N GLU A 39 -5.80 8.10 -5.13
CA GLU A 39 -5.56 6.64 -5.13
C GLU A 39 -6.32 5.95 -3.98
N GLU A 40 -6.42 6.60 -2.82
CA GLU A 40 -7.19 6.12 -1.68
C GLU A 40 -8.70 6.12 -1.97
N LYS A 41 -9.20 7.15 -2.66
CA LYS A 41 -10.59 7.26 -3.08
C LYS A 41 -10.98 6.14 -4.07
N SER A 42 -10.13 5.88 -5.06
CA SER A 42 -10.34 4.82 -6.05
C SER A 42 -10.36 3.44 -5.37
N LEU A 43 -9.39 3.14 -4.51
CA LEU A 43 -9.31 1.85 -3.82
C LEU A 43 -10.50 1.59 -2.88
N ASN A 44 -10.93 2.60 -2.12
CA ASN A 44 -12.10 2.46 -1.24
C ASN A 44 -13.40 2.29 -2.04
N SER A 45 -13.55 2.98 -3.17
CA SER A 45 -14.73 2.82 -4.03
C SER A 45 -14.82 1.43 -4.67
N GLU A 46 -13.69 0.83 -5.04
CA GLU A 46 -13.64 -0.49 -5.69
C GLU A 46 -13.68 -1.65 -4.69
N LEU A 47 -12.99 -1.52 -3.55
CA LEU A 47 -12.77 -2.63 -2.63
C LEU A 47 -13.51 -2.49 -1.30
N GLY A 48 -13.97 -1.28 -0.94
CA GLY A 48 -14.63 -1.02 0.35
C GLY A 48 -15.87 -1.87 0.60
N LEU A 49 -16.60 -2.23 -0.47
CA LEU A 49 -17.77 -3.13 -0.39
C LEU A 49 -17.41 -4.59 -0.09
N HIS A 50 -16.15 -4.98 -0.34
CA HIS A 50 -15.65 -6.34 -0.15
C HIS A 50 -14.76 -6.50 1.10
N ILE A 51 -14.48 -5.40 1.81
CA ILE A 51 -13.74 -5.42 3.07
C ILE A 51 -14.75 -5.57 4.21
N ASP A 52 -14.60 -6.63 5.01
CA ASP A 52 -15.34 -6.83 6.25
C ASP A 52 -14.52 -6.26 7.44
N PRO A 53 -14.93 -5.13 8.04
CA PRO A 53 -14.18 -4.50 9.13
C PRO A 53 -14.06 -5.39 10.37
N SER A 54 -15.02 -6.29 10.59
CA SER A 54 -15.00 -7.21 11.73
C SER A 54 -13.85 -8.22 11.63
N ARG A 55 -13.31 -8.44 10.43
CA ARG A 55 -12.25 -9.40 10.13
C ARG A 55 -10.86 -8.78 10.00
N THR A 56 -10.73 -7.46 10.10
CA THR A 56 -9.44 -6.76 9.99
C THR A 56 -8.39 -7.26 10.97
N HIS A 57 -8.79 -7.68 12.17
CA HIS A 57 -7.91 -8.23 13.21
C HIS A 57 -7.23 -9.55 12.81
N LEU A 58 -7.68 -10.21 11.73
CA LEU A 58 -7.08 -11.42 11.19
C LEU A 58 -5.91 -11.13 10.25
N ASN A 59 -5.74 -9.88 9.81
CA ASN A 59 -4.63 -9.51 8.93
C ASN A 59 -3.33 -9.53 9.72
N GLU A 60 -2.28 -10.09 9.12
CA GLU A 60 -0.96 -10.18 9.72
C GLU A 60 0.04 -9.30 8.96
N GLU A 61 0.92 -8.63 9.70
CA GLU A 61 2.10 -7.96 9.17
C GLU A 61 3.32 -8.84 9.45
N TRP A 62 4.07 -9.18 8.40
CA TRP A 62 5.21 -10.11 8.48
C TRP A 62 6.54 -9.40 8.70
N VAL A 63 6.57 -8.07 8.55
CA VAL A 63 7.75 -7.24 8.76
C VAL A 63 7.61 -6.46 10.05
N ASN A 64 8.67 -6.40 10.85
CA ASN A 64 8.68 -5.48 11.99
C ASN A 64 8.82 -4.03 11.49
N THR A 65 7.70 -3.31 11.41
CA THR A 65 7.65 -1.91 10.95
C THR A 65 8.19 -0.93 11.99
N GLY A 66 8.31 -1.34 13.26
CA GLY A 66 8.67 -0.45 14.36
C GLY A 66 7.71 0.73 14.53
N GLY A 67 6.46 0.60 14.07
CA GLY A 67 5.45 1.67 14.11
C GLY A 67 5.61 2.75 13.03
N LYS A 68 6.52 2.57 12.07
CA LYS A 68 6.70 3.50 10.94
C LYS A 68 5.69 3.23 9.83
N SER A 69 5.30 4.28 9.14
CA SER A 69 4.50 4.18 7.93
C SER A 69 5.29 3.60 6.75
N LEU A 70 4.58 3.07 5.75
CA LEU A 70 5.20 2.54 4.54
C LEU A 70 6.12 3.57 3.84
N SER A 71 5.70 4.84 3.78
CA SER A 71 6.51 5.89 3.16
C SER A 71 7.83 6.10 3.91
N GLU A 72 7.79 6.13 5.24
CA GLU A 72 8.99 6.28 6.08
C GLU A 72 9.93 5.08 5.94
N LEU A 73 9.40 3.86 5.87
CA LEU A 73 10.20 2.65 5.67
C LEU A 73 10.89 2.64 4.31
N VAL A 74 10.19 3.05 3.24
CA VAL A 74 10.77 3.16 1.89
C VAL A 74 11.86 4.21 1.86
N ASP A 75 11.59 5.41 2.38
CA ASP A 75 12.57 6.50 2.39
C ASP A 75 13.79 6.14 3.27
N GLN A 76 13.58 5.48 4.42
CA GLN A 76 14.67 4.93 5.23
C GLN A 76 15.53 3.94 4.42
N ARG A 77 14.91 2.95 3.78
CA ARG A 77 15.63 1.94 3.01
C ARG A 77 16.42 2.54 1.86
N ILE A 78 15.87 3.54 1.19
CA ILE A 78 16.56 4.31 0.15
C ILE A 78 17.78 5.02 0.75
N SER A 79 17.63 5.71 1.89
CA SER A 79 18.74 6.42 2.53
C SER A 79 19.88 5.50 2.97
N GLU A 80 19.57 4.27 3.40
CA GLU A 80 20.57 3.27 3.78
C GLU A 80 21.35 2.72 2.58
N GLY A 81 20.69 2.59 1.43
CA GLY A 81 21.22 1.90 0.25
C GLY A 81 21.78 2.80 -0.84
N TYR A 82 21.28 4.04 -0.97
CA TYR A 82 21.60 4.93 -2.06
C TYR A 82 22.91 5.69 -1.80
N LYS A 83 23.94 5.40 -2.60
CA LYS A 83 25.32 5.87 -2.36
C LYS A 83 25.74 7.05 -3.24
N LEU A 84 24.90 7.47 -4.18
CA LEU A 84 25.23 8.56 -5.08
C LEU A 84 24.94 9.90 -4.40
N SER A 85 25.79 10.90 -4.64
CA SER A 85 25.58 12.27 -4.18
C SER A 85 24.47 13.00 -4.93
N LYS A 86 24.06 12.49 -6.10
CA LYS A 86 23.02 13.08 -6.93
C LYS A 86 21.64 12.72 -6.40
N ALA A 87 20.73 13.69 -6.35
CA ALA A 87 19.33 13.45 -5.99
C ALA A 87 18.66 12.40 -6.90
N ILE A 88 17.81 11.56 -6.29
CA ILE A 88 16.94 10.63 -7.03
C ILE A 88 15.92 11.43 -7.83
N ARG A 89 15.66 11.00 -9.08
CA ARG A 89 14.68 11.68 -9.94
C ARG A 89 13.27 11.60 -9.33
N SER A 90 12.48 12.65 -9.53
CA SER A 90 11.11 12.74 -9.00
C SER A 90 10.13 11.74 -9.61
N ASP A 91 10.45 11.18 -10.78
CA ASP A 91 9.70 10.15 -11.50
C ASP A 91 10.23 8.73 -11.26
N ALA A 92 11.24 8.57 -10.39
CA ALA A 92 11.76 7.26 -10.07
C ALA A 92 10.74 6.42 -9.31
N VAL A 93 10.63 5.14 -9.67
CA VAL A 93 9.87 4.17 -8.87
C VAL A 93 10.63 3.95 -7.57
N LYS A 94 9.97 4.23 -6.44
CA LYS A 94 10.55 4.12 -5.09
C LYS A 94 10.32 2.75 -4.46
N SER A 95 9.20 2.09 -4.78
CA SER A 95 8.88 0.75 -4.29
C SER A 95 8.08 -0.06 -5.31
N LEU A 96 8.05 -1.37 -5.11
CA LEU A 96 7.21 -2.31 -5.85
C LEU A 96 6.20 -2.91 -4.87
N GLY A 97 4.91 -2.80 -5.18
CA GLY A 97 3.86 -3.56 -4.50
C GLY A 97 3.62 -4.87 -5.24
N LEU A 98 3.55 -5.95 -4.48
CA LEU A 98 3.35 -7.30 -5.00
C LEU A 98 2.07 -7.88 -4.41
N VAL A 99 1.12 -8.23 -5.25
CA VAL A 99 -0.10 -8.95 -4.84
C VAL A 99 0.07 -10.40 -5.22
N MET A 100 0.10 -11.26 -4.20
CA MET A 100 0.23 -12.70 -4.35
C MET A 100 -1.05 -13.36 -3.83
N THR A 101 -1.78 -14.06 -4.70
CA THR A 101 -2.98 -14.78 -4.30
C THR A 101 -3.24 -15.98 -5.20
N VAL A 102 -4.14 -16.87 -4.78
CA VAL A 102 -4.58 -18.04 -5.55
C VAL A 102 -6.03 -17.79 -5.98
N VAL A 103 -6.28 -17.87 -7.28
CA VAL A 103 -7.64 -17.77 -7.83
C VAL A 103 -8.14 -19.17 -8.15
N MET A 104 -9.28 -19.56 -7.56
CA MET A 104 -9.99 -20.78 -7.90
C MET A 104 -11.08 -20.46 -8.92
N ILE A 105 -11.07 -21.18 -10.05
CA ILE A 105 -12.18 -21.18 -11.01
C ILE A 105 -13.09 -22.36 -10.62
N ALA A 106 -14.34 -22.02 -10.27
CA ALA A 106 -15.42 -22.96 -9.97
C ALA A 106 -15.94 -23.64 -11.25
#